data_AF-A0A259CW51-F1
#
_entry.id   AF-A0A259CW51-F1
#
_cell.length_a   1.000
_cell.length_b   1.000
_cell.length_c   1.000
_cell.angle_alpha   90.00
_cell.angle_beta   90.00
_cell.angle_gamma   90.00
#
_symmetry.space_group_name_H-M   'P 1'
#
loop_
_entity.id
_entity.type
_entity.pdbx_description
1 polymer ?
#
loop_
_entity_poly.entity_id
_entity_poly.type
_entity_poly.pdbx_seq_one_letter_code
_entity_poly.pdbx_strand_id
1 'polypeptide(L)'
;MILRIVLVAFAVTLLQIPFLKFVGGLLLLWIGYKLMVDSGGEEEHDLQAPDKLFAAIKTIIVADIVMSLDNVLAIAGAAGQVDDQAHQLGYIVFGLLVSVPLIIGGSRIVLFLIDRFPIIVTAGAGLLGWIAGGMIMSDPGVMKFFGPGVESYGLVAGAIGAIAVMGAGELVKRKHKKA
;
A
#
# COMPACT_ATOMS: atom_id res chain seq x y z
N MET A 1 -4.49 -19.20 -8.42
CA MET A 1 -5.66 -18.83 -7.60
C MET A 1 -5.80 -19.69 -6.35
N ILE A 2 -5.64 -21.03 -6.40
CA ILE A 2 -5.61 -21.86 -5.17
C ILE A 2 -4.52 -21.38 -4.22
N LEU A 3 -3.29 -21.15 -4.71
CA LEU A 3 -2.21 -20.59 -3.90
C LEU A 3 -2.57 -19.20 -3.35
N ARG A 4 -3.14 -18.30 -4.17
CA ARG A 4 -3.58 -16.96 -3.74
C ARG A 4 -4.70 -17.01 -2.70
N ILE A 5 -5.67 -17.91 -2.85
CA ILE A 5 -6.76 -18.14 -1.91
C ILE A 5 -6.22 -18.72 -0.61
N VAL A 6 -5.33 -19.72 -0.67
CA VAL A 6 -4.68 -20.31 0.50
C VAL A 6 -3.84 -19.26 1.23
N LEU A 7 -3.06 -18.46 0.50
CA LEU A 7 -2.25 -17.39 1.08
C LEU A 7 -3.10 -16.27 1.69
N VAL A 8 -4.20 -15.86 1.04
CA VAL A 8 -5.12 -14.86 1.61
C VAL A 8 -5.86 -15.43 2.82
N ALA A 9 -6.34 -16.67 2.75
CA ALA A 9 -6.97 -17.34 3.89
C ALA A 9 -5.98 -17.47 5.06
N PHE A 10 -4.74 -17.87 4.78
CA PHE A 10 -3.66 -17.92 5.76
C PHE A 10 -3.30 -16.54 6.31
N ALA A 11 -3.27 -15.50 5.47
CA ALA A 11 -3.05 -14.12 5.91
C ALA A 11 -4.19 -13.62 6.80
N VAL A 12 -5.45 -13.93 6.47
CA VAL A 12 -6.61 -13.57 7.28
C VAL A 12 -6.59 -14.29 8.63
N THR A 13 -6.18 -15.56 8.69
CA THR A 13 -6.00 -16.27 9.97
C THR A 13 -4.80 -15.73 10.74
N LEU A 14 -3.70 -15.34 10.07
CA LEU A 14 -2.58 -14.63 10.69
C LEU A 14 -3.01 -13.28 11.28
N LEU A 15 -3.91 -12.54 10.64
CA LEU A 15 -4.43 -11.27 11.17
C LEU A 15 -5.27 -11.45 12.45
N GLN A 16 -5.66 -12.68 12.80
CA GLN A 16 -6.27 -12.99 14.10
C GLN A 16 -5.22 -13.20 15.21
N ILE A 17 -3.93 -13.32 14.86
CA ILE A 17 -2.85 -13.41 15.84
C ILE A 17 -2.76 -12.06 16.59
N PRO A 18 -2.81 -12.07 17.93
CA PRO A 18 -2.73 -10.85 18.71
C PRO A 18 -1.41 -10.12 18.44
N PHE A 19 -1.46 -8.80 18.43
CA PHE A 19 -0.34 -7.89 18.15
C PHE A 19 0.17 -7.85 16.71
N LEU A 20 -0.30 -8.70 15.79
CA LEU A 20 0.16 -8.65 14.41
C LEU A 20 -0.28 -7.34 13.72
N LYS A 21 -1.54 -6.94 13.91
CA LYS A 21 -2.06 -5.68 13.37
C LYS A 21 -1.45 -4.49 14.10
N PHE A 22 -1.18 -4.63 15.39
CA PHE A 22 -0.47 -3.62 16.17
C PHE A 22 0.90 -3.30 15.57
N VAL A 23 1.73 -4.32 15.32
CA VAL A 23 3.04 -4.16 14.68
C VAL A 23 2.89 -3.61 13.26
N GLY A 24 1.92 -4.11 12.49
CA GLY A 24 1.61 -3.58 11.16
C GLY A 24 1.26 -2.08 11.17
N GLY A 25 0.46 -1.65 12.14
CA GLY A 25 0.12 -0.24 12.34
C GLY A 25 1.33 0.60 12.73
N LEU A 26 2.20 0.12 13.62
CA LEU A 26 3.45 0.82 13.94
C LEU A 26 4.36 0.98 12.72
N LEU A 27 4.47 -0.05 11.88
CA LEU A 27 5.22 0.03 10.62
C LEU A 27 4.60 1.06 9.67
N LEU A 28 3.27 1.15 9.58
CA LEU A 28 2.60 2.15 8.78
C LEU A 28 2.84 3.58 9.29
N LEU A 29 2.85 3.80 10.61
CA LEU A 29 3.25 5.09 11.19
C LEU A 29 4.69 5.44 10.82
N TRP A 30 5.60 4.47 10.91
CA TRP A 30 7.00 4.64 10.52
C TRP A 30 7.15 4.98 9.04
N ILE A 31 6.44 4.28 8.15
CA ILE A 31 6.45 4.56 6.70
C ILE A 31 5.88 5.95 6.41
N GLY A 32 4.76 6.32 7.03
CA GLY A 32 4.17 7.65 6.86
C GLY A 32 5.10 8.77 7.34
N TYR A 33 5.76 8.58 8.49
CA TYR A 33 6.77 9.51 9.00
C TYR A 33 7.96 9.61 8.03
N LYS A 34 8.53 8.47 7.62
CA LYS A 34 9.68 8.43 6.71
C LYS A 34 9.36 9.07 5.36
N LEU A 35 8.15 8.84 4.83
CA LEU A 35 7.67 9.47 3.60
C LEU A 35 7.71 11.01 3.67
N MET A 36 7.32 11.60 4.81
CA MET A 36 7.38 13.05 5.00
C MET A 36 8.80 13.59 5.17
N VAL A 37 9.68 12.84 5.86
CA VAL A 37 11.07 13.25 6.09
C VAL A 37 11.88 13.20 4.79
N ASP A 38 11.77 12.10 4.04
CA ASP A 38 12.50 11.90 2.78
C ASP A 38 12.01 12.90 1.70
N SER A 39 10.78 13.40 1.80
CA SER A 39 10.22 14.43 0.91
C SER A 39 10.49 15.88 1.39
N GLY A 40 11.29 16.05 2.44
CA GLY A 40 11.59 17.33 3.08
C GLY A 40 13.04 17.82 2.93
N GLY A 41 13.95 16.96 2.48
CA GLY A 41 15.34 17.32 2.20
C GLY A 41 15.48 17.97 0.82
N GLU A 42 16.08 19.15 0.78
CA GLU A 42 16.61 19.78 -0.45
C GLU A 42 17.87 19.03 -0.94
N GLU A 43 17.84 17.70 -0.98
CA GLU A 43 18.82 17.00 -1.81
C GLU A 43 18.30 17.10 -3.24
N GLU A 44 19.12 17.73 -4.08
CA GLU A 44 18.99 17.74 -5.53
C GLU A 44 18.40 16.42 -5.99
N HIS A 45 17.32 16.50 -6.77
CA HIS A 45 16.90 15.42 -7.64
C HIS A 45 18.02 15.19 -8.67
N ASP A 46 19.17 14.68 -8.25
CA ASP A 46 20.12 14.05 -9.14
C ASP A 46 19.52 12.69 -9.50
N LEU A 47 19.14 12.62 -10.76
CA LEU A 47 18.34 11.61 -11.39
C LEU A 47 19.13 10.31 -11.53
N GLN A 48 19.41 9.61 -10.43
CA GLN A 48 19.51 8.14 -10.42
C GLN A 48 18.13 7.48 -10.24
N ALA A 49 17.08 8.31 -10.10
CA ALA A 49 15.68 7.91 -10.02
C ALA A 49 15.20 7.09 -11.23
N PRO A 50 15.57 7.35 -12.51
CA PRO A 50 15.04 6.61 -13.65
C PRO A 50 15.32 5.10 -13.56
N ASP A 51 16.55 4.72 -13.20
CA ASP A 51 16.97 3.31 -13.13
C ASP A 51 16.33 2.59 -11.94
N LYS A 52 16.21 3.26 -10.79
CA LYS A 52 15.50 2.70 -9.62
C LYS A 52 14.00 2.60 -9.87
N LEU A 53 13.40 3.56 -10.57
CA LEU A 53 11.99 3.52 -10.95
C LEU A 53 11.75 2.41 -11.97
N PHE A 54 12.61 2.29 -12.99
CA PHE A 54 12.51 1.23 -13.99
C PHE A 54 12.70 -0.16 -13.36
N ALA A 55 13.62 -0.29 -12.40
CA ALA A 55 13.79 -1.51 -11.61
C ALA A 55 12.58 -1.82 -10.72
N ALA A 56 11.99 -0.83 -10.06
CA ALA A 56 10.79 -0.99 -9.24
C ALA A 56 9.56 -1.33 -10.11
N ILE A 57 9.37 -0.64 -11.23
CA ILE A 57 8.34 -0.91 -12.23
C ILE A 57 8.50 -2.33 -12.77
N LYS A 58 9.72 -2.73 -13.15
CA LYS A 58 10.01 -4.11 -13.61
C LYS A 58 9.66 -5.13 -12.53
N THR A 59 10.00 -4.85 -11.27
CA THR A 59 9.65 -5.71 -10.14
C THR A 59 8.14 -5.83 -9.96
N ILE A 60 7.40 -4.71 -10.03
CA ILE A 60 5.94 -4.70 -9.92
C ILE A 60 5.30 -5.45 -11.08
N ILE A 61 5.73 -5.22 -12.32
CA ILE A 61 5.19 -5.90 -13.51
C ILE A 61 5.46 -7.40 -13.43
N VAL A 62 6.69 -7.82 -13.06
CA VAL A 62 7.01 -9.24 -12.93
C VAL A 62 6.18 -9.88 -11.80
N ALA A 63 6.05 -9.21 -10.66
CA ALA A 63 5.22 -9.69 -9.55
C ALA A 63 3.73 -9.80 -9.94
N ASP A 64 3.20 -8.80 -10.66
CA ASP A 64 1.81 -8.78 -11.12
C ASP A 64 1.57 -9.85 -12.19
N ILE A 65 2.50 -10.06 -13.14
CA ILE A 65 2.42 -11.14 -14.13
C ILE A 65 2.47 -12.50 -13.45
N VAL A 66 3.42 -12.76 -12.56
CA VAL A 66 3.53 -14.06 -11.87
C VAL A 66 2.27 -14.33 -11.02
N MET A 67 1.82 -13.33 -10.25
CA MET A 67 0.65 -13.46 -9.40
C MET A 67 -0.67 -13.55 -10.20
N SER A 68 -0.77 -12.83 -11.32
CA SER A 68 -1.94 -12.84 -12.19
C SER A 68 -1.98 -14.09 -13.07
N LEU A 69 -0.84 -14.59 -13.57
CA LEU A 69 -0.71 -15.83 -14.35
C LEU A 69 -1.28 -17.02 -13.57
N ASP A 70 -0.95 -17.13 -12.28
CA ASP A 70 -1.54 -18.13 -11.40
C ASP A 70 -3.06 -17.98 -11.26
N ASN A 71 -3.60 -16.76 -11.36
CA ASN A 71 -5.04 -16.52 -11.34
C ASN A 71 -5.69 -16.86 -12.69
N VAL A 72 -5.05 -16.55 -13.82
CA VAL A 72 -5.50 -16.92 -15.17
C VAL A 72 -5.57 -18.43 -15.35
N LEU A 73 -4.50 -19.14 -14.99
CA LEU A 73 -4.39 -20.59 -15.14
C LEU A 73 -5.43 -21.32 -14.27
N ALA A 74 -5.78 -20.77 -13.12
CA ALA A 74 -6.83 -21.33 -12.28
C ALA A 74 -8.25 -21.02 -12.79
N ILE A 75 -8.47 -19.86 -13.42
CA ILE A 75 -9.73 -19.58 -14.13
C ILE A 75 -9.83 -20.52 -15.34
N ALA A 76 -8.77 -20.70 -16.12
CA ALA A 76 -8.74 -21.65 -17.24
C ALA A 76 -8.96 -23.11 -16.80
N GLY A 77 -8.39 -23.50 -15.66
CA GLY A 77 -8.61 -24.82 -15.05
C GLY A 77 -10.02 -25.02 -14.48
N ALA A 78 -10.67 -23.97 -14.00
CA ALA A 78 -12.07 -24.00 -13.56
C ALA A 78 -13.06 -23.86 -14.73
N ALA A 79 -12.65 -23.19 -15.82
CA ALA A 79 -13.42 -22.92 -17.02
C ALA A 79 -13.37 -24.05 -18.06
N GLY A 80 -12.66 -25.15 -17.78
CA GLY A 80 -12.87 -26.42 -18.50
C GLY A 80 -14.32 -26.92 -18.46
N GLN A 81 -15.21 -26.26 -17.72
CA GLN A 81 -16.65 -26.53 -17.59
C GLN A 81 -17.58 -25.50 -18.29
N VAL A 82 -17.05 -24.52 -19.04
CA VAL A 82 -17.87 -23.51 -19.75
C VAL A 82 -17.40 -23.41 -21.20
N ASP A 83 -18.31 -23.65 -22.15
CA ASP A 83 -18.12 -23.92 -23.58
C ASP A 83 -17.50 -22.79 -24.46
N ASP A 84 -16.78 -21.81 -23.89
CA ASP A 84 -16.16 -20.70 -24.65
C ASP A 84 -14.74 -20.35 -24.16
N GLN A 85 -13.84 -21.34 -24.20
CA GLN A 85 -12.44 -21.20 -23.75
C GLN A 85 -11.64 -20.08 -24.44
N ALA A 86 -11.98 -19.72 -25.69
CA ALA A 86 -11.23 -18.74 -26.47
C ALA A 86 -11.47 -17.29 -26.02
N HIS A 87 -12.69 -16.96 -25.56
CA HIS A 87 -13.05 -15.59 -25.19
C HIS A 87 -12.52 -15.20 -23.80
N GLN A 88 -12.45 -16.16 -22.87
CA GLN A 88 -12.06 -15.91 -21.49
C GLN A 88 -10.55 -15.63 -21.33
N LEU A 89 -9.71 -16.36 -22.08
CA LEU A 89 -8.27 -16.06 -22.16
C LEU A 89 -8.00 -14.68 -22.78
N GLY A 90 -8.82 -14.28 -23.76
CA GLY A 90 -8.72 -12.96 -24.41
C GLY A 90 -8.91 -11.79 -23.44
N TYR A 91 -9.95 -11.81 -22.60
CA TYR A 91 -10.21 -10.74 -21.62
C TYR A 91 -9.10 -10.60 -20.57
N ILE A 92 -8.50 -11.73 -20.16
CA ILE A 92 -7.47 -11.73 -19.13
C ILE A 92 -6.14 -11.20 -19.68
N VAL A 93 -5.74 -11.67 -20.87
CA VAL A 93 -4.55 -11.17 -21.56
C VAL A 93 -4.71 -9.68 -21.89
N PHE A 94 -5.89 -9.25 -22.32
CA PHE A 94 -6.20 -7.85 -22.55
C PHE A 94 -6.10 -7.01 -21.27
N GLY A 95 -6.67 -7.48 -20.15
CA GLY A 95 -6.59 -6.80 -18.86
C GLY A 95 -5.15 -6.63 -18.36
N LEU A 96 -4.31 -7.65 -18.53
CA LEU A 96 -2.89 -7.59 -18.17
C LEU A 96 -2.08 -6.69 -19.12
N LEU A 97 -2.36 -6.74 -20.42
CA LEU A 97 -1.74 -5.85 -21.41
C LEU A 97 -2.10 -4.39 -21.20
N VAL A 98 -3.30 -4.10 -20.68
CA VAL A 98 -3.75 -2.73 -20.39
C VAL A 98 -3.27 -2.26 -19.02
N SER A 99 -3.15 -3.14 -18.02
CA SER A 99 -2.70 -2.76 -16.67
C SER A 99 -1.27 -2.23 -16.66
N VAL A 100 -0.36 -2.85 -17.42
CA VAL A 100 1.07 -2.47 -17.44
C VAL A 100 1.28 -1.03 -17.97
N PRO A 101 0.78 -0.63 -19.15
CA PRO A 101 0.85 0.75 -19.62
C PRO A 101 0.13 1.73 -18.69
N LEU A 102 -0.99 1.33 -18.08
CA LEU A 102 -1.72 2.16 -17.13
C LEU A 102 -0.89 2.45 -15.87
N ILE A 103 -0.19 1.46 -15.33
CA ILE A 103 0.71 1.63 -14.17
C ILE A 103 1.89 2.52 -14.55
N ILE A 104 2.53 2.28 -15.69
CA ILE A 104 3.69 3.06 -16.16
C ILE A 104 3.27 4.51 -16.43
N GLY A 105 2.20 4.72 -17.20
CA GLY A 105 1.68 6.05 -17.51
C GLY A 105 1.14 6.78 -16.28
N GLY A 106 0.41 6.06 -15.43
CA GLY A 106 -0.12 6.56 -14.17
C GLY A 106 0.99 7.02 -13.22
N SER A 107 2.11 6.29 -13.13
CA SER A 107 3.24 6.67 -12.27
C SER A 107 3.83 8.04 -12.65
N ARG A 108 3.90 8.37 -13.95
CA ARG A 108 4.36 9.69 -14.40
C ARG A 108 3.40 10.80 -13.99
N ILE A 109 2.09 10.55 -14.08
CA ILE A 109 1.06 11.51 -13.65
C ILE A 109 1.15 11.72 -12.14
N VAL A 110 1.29 10.65 -11.35
CA VAL A 110 1.42 10.73 -9.90
C VAL A 110 2.68 11.50 -9.49
N LEU A 111 3.83 11.23 -10.13
CA LEU A 111 5.07 11.97 -9.87
C LEU A 111 4.93 13.45 -10.24
N PHE A 112 4.38 13.75 -11.42
CA PHE A 112 4.10 15.12 -11.83
C PHE A 112 3.19 15.85 -10.83
N LEU A 113 2.18 15.16 -10.31
CA LEU A 113 1.29 15.71 -9.29
C LEU A 113 2.02 15.95 -7.96
N ILE A 114 2.91 15.06 -7.53
CA ILE A 114 3.73 15.23 -6.32
C ILE A 114 4.67 16.43 -6.47
N ASP A 115 5.36 16.53 -7.62
CA ASP A 115 6.27 17.65 -7.93
C ASP A 115 5.52 18.99 -7.97
N ARG A 116 4.31 18.99 -8.53
CA ARG A 116 3.48 20.20 -8.64
C ARG A 116 2.75 20.55 -7.33
N PHE A 117 2.34 19.55 -6.56
CA PHE A 117 1.54 19.67 -5.35
C PHE A 117 2.15 18.83 -4.21
N PRO A 118 3.20 19.34 -3.54
CA PRO A 118 3.87 18.62 -2.44
C PRO A 118 2.95 18.30 -1.26
N ILE A 119 1.78 18.95 -1.15
CA ILE A 119 0.75 18.63 -0.16
C ILE A 119 0.19 17.21 -0.32
N ILE A 120 0.30 16.60 -1.50
CA ILE A 120 -0.14 15.22 -1.76
C ILE A 120 0.65 14.23 -0.90
N VAL A 121 1.94 14.50 -0.68
CA VAL A 121 2.79 13.66 0.20
C VAL A 121 2.30 13.75 1.64
N THR A 122 2.02 14.96 2.14
CA THR A 122 1.50 15.16 3.50
C THR A 122 0.14 14.49 3.67
N ALA A 123 -0.74 14.60 2.67
CA ALA A 123 -2.05 13.93 2.68
C ALA A 123 -1.91 12.39 2.67
N GLY A 124 -1.01 11.85 1.84
CA GLY A 124 -0.72 10.42 1.78
C GLY A 124 -0.13 9.88 3.09
N ALA A 125 0.80 10.61 3.70
CA ALA A 125 1.35 10.28 5.01
C ALA A 125 0.29 10.33 6.12
N GLY A 126 -0.59 11.33 6.10
CA GLY A 126 -1.74 11.42 6.99
C GLY A 126 -2.69 10.24 6.84
N LEU A 127 -2.98 9.81 5.60
CA LEU A 127 -3.80 8.64 5.33
C LEU A 127 -3.15 7.35 5.87
N LEU A 128 -1.84 7.17 5.71
CA LEU A 128 -1.11 6.05 6.32
C LEU A 128 -1.22 6.06 7.84
N GLY A 129 -1.12 7.25 8.46
CA GLY A 129 -1.34 7.41 9.91
C GLY A 129 -2.76 7.08 10.34
N TRP A 130 -3.77 7.43 9.52
CA TRP A 130 -5.16 7.08 9.77
C TRP A 130 -5.38 5.58 9.76
N ILE A 131 -4.89 4.90 8.71
CA ILE A 131 -5.01 3.45 8.56
C ILE A 131 -4.28 2.76 9.72
N ALA A 132 -3.09 3.24 10.09
CA ALA A 132 -2.34 2.71 11.20
C ALA A 132 -3.09 2.77 12.53
N GLY A 133 -3.71 3.91 12.84
CA GLY A 133 -4.50 4.08 14.06
C GLY A 133 -5.71 3.14 14.14
N GLY A 134 -6.43 2.98 13.03
CA GLY A 134 -7.53 2.01 12.93
C GLY A 134 -7.06 0.54 13.00
N MET A 135 -5.90 0.24 12.41
CA MET A 135 -5.31 -1.11 12.43
C MET A 135 -4.85 -1.50 13.84
N ILE A 136 -4.30 -0.56 14.60
CA ILE A 136 -3.92 -0.77 16.01
C ILE A 136 -5.14 -1.04 16.88
N MET A 137 -6.21 -0.24 16.74
CA MET A 137 -7.42 -0.40 17.58
C MET A 137 -8.27 -1.62 17.23
N SER A 138 -8.12 -2.14 16.01
CA SER A 138 -8.77 -3.39 15.57
C SER A 138 -7.91 -4.65 15.78
N ASP A 139 -6.79 -4.53 16.50
CA ASP A 139 -5.92 -5.64 16.87
C ASP A 139 -6.55 -6.51 17.98
N PRO A 140 -6.64 -7.85 17.80
CA PRO A 140 -7.20 -8.75 18.82
C PRO A 140 -6.48 -8.70 20.17
N GLY A 141 -5.18 -8.43 20.19
CA GLY A 141 -4.40 -8.23 21.40
C GLY A 141 -4.82 -6.95 22.14
N VAL A 142 -4.96 -5.84 21.42
CA VAL A 142 -5.42 -4.57 21.99
C VAL A 142 -6.84 -4.70 22.56
N MET A 143 -7.76 -5.36 21.84
CA MET A 143 -9.12 -5.62 22.33
C MET A 143 -9.14 -6.49 23.59
N LYS A 144 -8.19 -7.42 23.74
CA LYS A 144 -8.07 -8.27 24.94
C LYS A 144 -7.60 -7.49 26.18
N PHE A 145 -6.76 -6.46 26.01
CA PHE A 145 -6.23 -5.66 27.11
C PHE A 145 -7.16 -4.49 27.51
N PHE A 146 -7.81 -3.85 26.53
CA PHE A 146 -8.62 -2.65 26.75
C PHE A 146 -10.13 -2.91 26.75
N GLY A 147 -10.57 -4.13 26.41
CA GLY A 147 -11.95 -4.59 26.46
C GLY A 147 -12.69 -4.53 25.11
N PRO A 148 -13.78 -5.31 24.96
CA PRO A 148 -14.63 -5.24 23.78
C PRO A 148 -15.34 -3.88 23.70
N GLY A 149 -15.13 -3.16 22.59
CA GLY A 149 -15.63 -1.78 22.38
C GLY A 149 -14.55 -0.78 21.94
N VAL A 150 -13.28 -1.15 22.07
CA VAL A 150 -12.12 -0.32 21.70
C VAL A 150 -12.08 0.01 20.19
N GLU A 151 -12.65 -0.86 19.36
CA GLU A 151 -12.81 -0.64 17.92
C GLU A 151 -13.59 0.65 17.61
N SER A 152 -14.54 1.05 18.46
CA SER A 152 -15.31 2.28 18.29
C SER A 152 -14.43 3.54 18.36
N TYR A 153 -13.29 3.47 19.06
CA TYR A 153 -12.28 4.52 19.08
C TYR A 153 -11.33 4.47 17.88
N GLY A 154 -11.49 3.52 16.95
CA GLY A 154 -10.65 3.39 15.77
C GLY A 154 -10.64 4.64 14.88
N LEU A 155 -11.77 5.36 14.79
CA LEU A 155 -11.85 6.65 14.10
C LEU A 155 -10.99 7.73 14.78
N VAL A 156 -11.06 7.80 16.12
CA VAL A 156 -10.28 8.76 16.91
C VAL A 156 -8.79 8.41 16.87
N ALA A 157 -8.45 7.13 16.99
CA ALA A 157 -7.08 6.64 16.87
C ALA A 157 -6.51 6.88 15.48
N GLY A 158 -7.31 6.70 14.43
CA GLY A 158 -6.95 7.07 13.06
C GLY A 158 -6.68 8.57 12.94
N ALA A 159 -7.57 9.41 13.46
CA ALA A 159 -7.37 10.86 13.47
C ALA A 159 -6.08 11.26 14.19
N ILE A 160 -5.83 10.69 15.38
CA ILE A 160 -4.61 10.90 16.16
C ILE A 160 -3.38 10.44 15.37
N GLY A 161 -3.41 9.25 14.77
CA GLY A 161 -2.30 8.71 13.98
C GLY A 161 -1.97 9.59 12.77
N ALA A 162 -3.00 10.07 12.06
CA ALA A 162 -2.84 10.99 10.94
C ALA A 162 -2.21 12.32 11.39
N ILE A 163 -2.72 12.93 12.45
CA ILE A 163 -2.19 14.19 13.01
C ILE A 163 -0.77 14.00 13.53
N ALA A 164 -0.48 12.87 14.19
CA ALA A 164 0.85 12.57 14.72
C ALA A 164 1.88 12.45 13.59
N VAL A 165 1.57 11.70 12.52
CA VAL A 165 2.46 11.56 11.36
C VAL A 165 2.67 12.90 10.66
N MET A 166 1.59 13.63 10.38
CA MET A 166 1.69 14.93 9.70
C MET A 166 2.44 15.97 10.54
N GLY A 167 2.15 16.03 11.84
CA GLY A 167 2.80 16.96 12.78
C GLY A 167 4.27 16.64 12.99
N ALA A 168 4.62 15.36 13.19
CA ALA A 168 6.01 14.92 13.33
C ALA A 168 6.81 15.19 12.05
N GLY A 169 6.25 14.88 10.88
CA GLY A 169 6.88 15.14 9.59
C GLY A 169 7.11 16.63 9.33
N GLU A 170 6.11 17.48 9.61
CA GLU A 170 6.21 18.93 9.42
C GLU A 170 7.23 19.58 10.38
N LEU A 171 7.30 19.12 11.64
CA LEU A 171 8.29 19.60 12.60
C LEU A 171 9.73 19.30 12.17
N VAL A 172 9.98 18.13 11.60
CA VAL A 172 11.31 17.72 11.11
C VAL A 172 11.69 18.49 9.86
N LYS A 173 10.75 18.66 8.92
CA LYS A 173 10.94 19.47 7.70
C LYS A 173 11.28 20.93 8.03
N ARG A 174 10.61 21.51 9.04
CA ARG A 174 10.91 22.86 9.54
C ARG A 174 12.27 22.98 10.23
N LYS A 175 12.76 21.91 10.86
CA LYS A 175 14.11 21.89 11.46
C LYS A 175 15.20 21.83 10.39
N HIS A 176 15.01 21.04 9.33
CA HIS A 176 15.98 20.95 8.23
C HIS A 176 16.10 22.26 7.43
N LYS A 177 15.00 23.00 7.27
CA LYS A 177 15.02 24.31 6.60
C LYS A 177 15.69 25.44 7.41
N LYS A 178 15.97 25.23 8.70
CA LYS A 178 16.57 26.25 9.60
C LYS A 178 18.04 26.00 9.91
N ALA A 179 18.59 24.84 9.54
CA ALA A 179 20.00 24.48 9.70
C ALA A 179 20.78 24.86 8.44
#